data_AF-A0A349NIX1-F1
#
_entry.id   AF-A0A349NIX1-F1
#
_cell.length_a   1.000
_cell.length_b   1.000
_cell.length_c   1.000
_cell.angle_alpha   90.00
_cell.angle_beta   90.00
_cell.angle_gamma   90.00
#
_symmetry.space_group_name_H-M   'P 1'
#
loop_
_entity.id
_entity.type
_entity.pdbx_description
1 polymer ?
#
loop_
_entity_poly.entity_id
_entity_poly.type
_entity_poly.pdbx_seq_one_letter_code
_entity_poly.pdbx_strand_id
1 'polypeptide(L)'
;MAWKITYKCENCGYTADIYEGKGFMGQEIISMSCPDCHTIQPLVKGGAIGQAAPSFNSLIDRLCLNCGSQQITLWDGHTCPCCGQEMKPTGEKKYWT
;
A
#
# COMPACT_ATOMS: atom_id res chain seq x y z
N MET A 1 -2.33 3.93 -16.70
CA MET A 1 -2.41 2.46 -16.58
C MET A 1 -2.05 2.12 -15.16
N ALA A 2 -2.90 1.35 -14.49
CA ALA A 2 -2.65 0.94 -13.13
C ALA A 2 -2.67 -0.58 -13.00
N TRP A 3 -1.84 -1.08 -12.09
CA TRP A 3 -1.47 -2.47 -12.00
C TRP A 3 -1.54 -2.92 -10.55
N LYS A 4 -1.95 -4.16 -10.34
CA LYS A 4 -1.87 -4.86 -9.07
C LYS A 4 -0.80 -5.93 -9.19
N ILE A 5 0.21 -5.87 -8.33
CA ILE A 5 1.33 -6.80 -8.28
C ILE A 5 1.34 -7.43 -6.88
N THR A 6 1.33 -8.76 -6.82
CA THR A 6 1.46 -9.46 -5.55
C THR A 6 2.93 -9.63 -5.21
N TYR A 7 3.32 -9.24 -4.01
CA TYR A 7 4.65 -9.44 -3.43
C TYR A 7 4.58 -10.53 -2.38
N LYS A 8 5.64 -11.34 -2.28
CA LYS A 8 5.78 -12.39 -1.29
C LYS A 8 7.15 -12.30 -0.63
N CYS A 9 7.17 -12.41 0.70
CA CYS A 9 8.39 -12.61 1.46
C CYS A 9 8.79 -14.09 1.39
N GLU A 10 10.00 -14.38 0.90
CA GLU A 10 10.51 -15.75 0.82
C GLU A 10 10.83 -16.36 2.20
N ASN A 11 11.07 -15.52 3.20
CA ASN A 11 11.43 -15.98 4.55
C ASN A 11 10.23 -16.38 5.41
N CYS A 12 9.23 -15.50 5.55
CA CYS A 12 8.06 -15.76 6.41
C CYS A 12 6.79 -16.13 5.63
N GLY A 13 6.81 -16.07 4.31
CA GLY A 13 5.64 -16.36 3.47
C GLY A 13 4.59 -15.25 3.40
N TYR A 14 4.78 -14.12 4.11
CA TYR A 14 3.85 -12.99 4.07
C TYR A 14 3.66 -12.48 2.64
N THR A 15 2.41 -12.21 2.27
CA THR A 15 2.02 -11.71 0.95
C THR A 15 1.31 -10.38 1.07
N ALA A 16 1.60 -9.45 0.16
CA ALA A 16 0.90 -8.17 0.06
C ALA A 16 0.62 -7.83 -1.40
N ASP A 17 -0.53 -7.20 -1.63
CA ASP A 17 -0.92 -6.70 -2.93
C ASP A 17 -0.56 -5.21 -3.05
N ILE A 18 0.28 -4.89 -4.02
CA ILE A 18 0.81 -3.56 -4.25
C ILE A 18 0.22 -2.99 -5.53
N TYR A 19 -0.25 -1.75 -5.45
CA TYR A 19 -0.91 -1.07 -6.55
C TYR A 19 0.01 0.01 -7.10
N GLU A 20 0.32 -0.08 -8.39
CA GLU A 20 1.16 0.89 -9.09
C GLU A 20 0.34 1.65 -10.13
N GLY A 21 0.55 2.96 -10.23
CA GLY A 21 -0.07 3.83 -11.22
C GLY A 21 -1.30 4.57 -10.71
N LYS A 22 -2.04 5.18 -11.63
CA LYS A 22 -3.25 5.97 -11.35
C LYS A 22 -4.50 5.25 -11.83
N GLY A 23 -5.47 5.09 -10.94
CA GLY A 23 -6.78 4.52 -11.24
C GLY A 23 -7.62 5.42 -12.15
N PHE A 24 -8.77 4.92 -12.60
CA PHE A 24 -9.65 5.57 -13.59
C PHE A 24 -10.04 7.02 -13.23
N MET A 25 -10.19 7.33 -11.93
CA MET A 25 -10.53 8.68 -11.44
C MET A 25 -9.32 9.48 -10.92
N GLY A 26 -8.11 9.16 -11.40
CA GLY A 26 -6.88 9.86 -11.01
C GLY A 26 -6.42 9.59 -9.57
N GLN A 27 -7.01 8.59 -8.92
CA GLN A 27 -6.63 8.15 -7.58
C GLN A 27 -5.30 7.42 -7.64
N GLU A 28 -4.43 7.72 -6.69
CA GLU A 28 -3.17 7.03 -6.47
C GLU A 28 -3.31 6.15 -5.23
N ILE A 29 -2.86 4.90 -5.30
CA ILE A 29 -2.80 4.02 -4.13
C ILE A 29 -1.35 3.97 -3.66
N ILE A 30 -1.15 4.37 -2.42
CA ILE A 30 0.14 4.34 -1.74
C ILE A 30 0.16 3.16 -0.78
N SER A 31 1.23 2.38 -0.82
CA SER A 31 1.42 1.26 0.11
C SER A 31 2.08 1.75 1.39
N MET A 32 1.43 1.52 2.52
CA MET A 32 1.92 1.91 3.85
C MET A 32 2.23 0.67 4.68
N SER A 33 3.38 0.65 5.33
CA SER A 33 3.78 -0.39 6.29
C SER A 33 3.30 -0.02 7.69
N CYS A 34 2.73 -0.97 8.43
CA CYS A 34 2.39 -0.81 9.84
C CYS A 34 3.30 -1.70 10.70
N PRO A 35 4.15 -1.13 11.57
CA PRO A 35 5.01 -1.90 12.46
C PRO A 35 4.21 -2.63 13.54
N ASP A 36 3.08 -2.09 14.01
CA ASP A 36 2.34 -2.65 15.14
C ASP A 36 1.57 -3.94 14.82
N CYS A 37 0.97 -4.03 13.62
CA CYS A 37 0.26 -5.23 13.18
C CYS A 37 0.98 -5.97 12.05
N HIS A 38 2.19 -5.55 11.71
CA HIS A 38 3.04 -6.19 10.70
C HIS A 38 2.35 -6.39 9.34
N THR A 39 1.65 -5.36 8.84
CA THR A 39 0.95 -5.42 7.54
C THR A 39 1.33 -4.26 6.62
N ILE A 40 1.37 -4.53 5.32
CA ILE A 40 1.33 -3.51 4.28
C ILE A 40 -0.13 -3.30 3.87
N GLN A 41 -0.57 -2.04 3.80
CA GLN A 41 -1.94 -1.68 3.45
C GLN A 41 -1.99 -0.60 2.36
N PRO A 42 -2.96 -0.66 1.45
CA PRO A 42 -3.16 0.37 0.45
C PRO A 42 -3.93 1.56 1.05
N LEU A 43 -3.39 2.77 0.91
CA LEU A 43 -4.10 4.01 1.19
C LEU A 43 -4.35 4.79 -0.11
N VAL A 44 -5.60 5.17 -0.31
CA VAL A 44 -5.99 6.01 -1.46
C VAL A 44 -5.64 7.47 -1.18
N LYS A 45 -4.97 8.10 -2.14
CA LYS A 45 -4.57 9.50 -2.17
C LYS A 45 -5.09 10.18 -3.43
N GLY A 46 -5.66 11.37 -3.28
CA GLY A 46 -6.04 12.24 -4.40
C GLY A 46 -7.19 11.73 -5.27
N GLY A 47 -7.15 12.08 -6.56
CA GLY A 47 -8.21 11.81 -7.52
C GLY A 47 -9.54 12.49 -7.19
N ALA A 48 -10.64 11.93 -7.66
CA ALA A 48 -11.99 12.43 -7.35
C ALA A 48 -12.27 12.50 -5.83
N ILE A 49 -11.73 11.59 -5.03
CA ILE A 49 -11.86 11.64 -3.56
C ILE A 49 -11.11 12.85 -2.99
N GLY A 50 -9.90 13.14 -3.48
CA GLY A 50 -9.15 14.33 -3.06
C GLY A 50 -9.83 15.66 -3.44
N GLN A 51 -10.67 15.66 -4.49
CA GLN A 51 -11.48 16.82 -4.86
C GLN A 51 -12.71 16.98 -3.94
N ALA A 52 -13.39 15.88 -3.62
CA ALA A 52 -14.54 15.89 -2.72
C ALA A 52 -14.14 16.07 -1.24
N ALA A 53 -12.97 15.56 -0.85
CA ALA A 53 -12.42 15.58 0.50
C ALA A 53 -10.91 15.88 0.46
N PRO A 54 -10.52 17.18 0.57
CA PRO A 54 -9.12 17.61 0.44
C PRO A 54 -8.14 16.93 1.41
N SER A 55 -8.62 16.42 2.55
CA SER A 55 -7.84 15.63 3.51
C SER A 55 -7.24 14.36 2.90
N PHE A 56 -7.80 13.84 1.81
CA PHE A 56 -7.27 12.69 1.08
C PHE A 56 -6.12 13.04 0.13
N ASN A 57 -5.74 14.31 0.01
CA ASN A 57 -4.52 14.69 -0.72
C ASN A 57 -3.24 14.48 0.10
N SER A 58 -3.37 14.23 1.40
CA SER A 58 -2.26 14.01 2.33
C SER A 58 -2.27 12.59 2.91
N LEU A 59 -1.08 12.12 3.30
CA LEU A 59 -0.90 10.89 4.09
C LEU A 59 -0.71 11.18 5.59
N ILE A 60 -0.71 12.47 5.99
CA ILE A 60 -0.59 12.91 7.38
C ILE A 60 -1.86 12.49 8.16
N ASP A 61 -1.69 12.07 9.41
CA ASP A 61 -2.74 11.61 10.34
C ASP A 61 -3.59 10.44 9.84
N ARG A 62 -3.06 9.64 8.91
CA ARG A 62 -3.72 8.43 8.45
C ARG A 62 -3.45 7.29 9.43
N LEU A 63 -4.50 6.55 9.74
CA LEU A 63 -4.44 5.38 10.61
C LEU A 63 -4.25 4.11 9.79
N CYS A 64 -3.66 3.11 10.43
CA CYS A 64 -3.71 1.75 9.93
C CYS A 64 -5.17 1.30 9.84
N LEU A 65 -5.59 0.89 8.64
CA LEU A 65 -6.90 0.33 8.34
C LEU A 65 -7.13 -1.02 9.04
N ASN A 66 -6.07 -1.70 9.48
CA ASN A 66 -6.15 -2.99 10.16
C ASN A 66 -6.21 -2.85 11.70
N CYS A 67 -5.32 -2.06 12.31
CA CYS A 67 -5.21 -1.98 13.78
C CYS A 67 -5.45 -0.59 14.37
N GLY A 68 -5.67 0.44 13.56
CA GLY A 68 -5.89 1.82 14.03
C GLY A 68 -4.63 2.57 14.48
N SER A 69 -3.44 1.98 14.35
CA SER A 69 -2.19 2.65 14.71
C SER A 69 -1.91 3.90 13.85
N GLN A 70 -1.33 4.92 14.48
CA GLN A 70 -0.80 6.12 13.81
C GLN A 70 0.64 5.94 13.32
N GLN A 71 1.32 4.86 13.71
CA GLN A 71 2.74 4.64 13.40
C GLN A 71 2.96 4.01 12.02
N ILE A 72 2.10 4.33 11.05
CA ILE A 72 2.26 3.81 9.69
C ILE A 72 3.26 4.64 8.90
N THR A 73 4.08 3.98 8.10
CA THR A 73 5.12 4.64 7.28
C THR A 73 4.98 4.25 5.83
N LEU A 74 5.50 5.08 4.92
CA LEU A 74 5.56 4.72 3.51
C LEU A 74 6.37 3.44 3.36
N TRP A 75 5.80 2.45 2.69
CA TRP A 75 6.52 1.23 2.40
C TRP A 75 7.59 1.52 1.34
N ASP A 76 8.81 1.01 1.57
CA ASP A 76 9.99 1.23 0.73
C ASP A 76 9.96 0.45 -0.61
N GLY A 77 8.96 -0.39 -0.81
CA GLY A 77 8.78 -1.17 -2.04
C GLY A 77 9.35 -2.58 -1.97
N HIS A 78 10.00 -2.97 -0.88
CA HIS A 78 10.64 -4.28 -0.77
C HIS A 78 10.71 -4.88 0.63
N THR A 79 10.53 -4.15 1.74
CA THR A 79 10.80 -4.70 3.08
C THR A 79 9.57 -5.37 3.70
N CYS A 80 9.72 -6.61 4.18
CA CYS A 80 8.65 -7.34 4.84
C CYS A 80 8.36 -6.74 6.24
N PRO A 81 7.10 -6.36 6.54
CA PRO A 81 6.75 -5.81 7.85
C PRO A 81 6.81 -6.85 8.98
N CYS A 82 6.75 -8.15 8.68
CA CYS A 82 6.75 -9.22 9.68
C CYS A 82 8.14 -9.67 10.12
N CYS A 83 9.12 -9.66 9.21
CA CYS A 83 10.45 -10.21 9.48
C CYS A 83 11.63 -9.34 9.03
N GLY A 84 11.36 -8.18 8.44
CA GLY A 84 12.40 -7.25 7.96
C GLY A 84 13.19 -7.71 6.73
N GLN A 85 12.91 -8.90 6.20
CA GLN A 85 13.55 -9.43 4.99
C GLN A 85 12.93 -8.87 3.72
N GLU A 86 13.62 -9.03 2.60
CA GLU A 86 13.14 -8.59 1.29
C GLU A 86 11.87 -9.38 0.84
N MET A 87 10.98 -8.67 0.15
CA MET A 87 9.80 -9.17 -0.53
C MET A 87 10.02 -9.08 -2.03
N LYS A 88 9.72 -10.15 -2.74
CA LYS A 88 9.84 -10.22 -4.20
C LYS A 88 8.46 -10.23 -4.85
N PRO A 89 8.30 -9.60 -6.02
CA PRO A 89 7.08 -9.74 -6.81
C PRO A 89 6.93 -11.20 -7.25
N THR A 90 5.72 -11.75 -7.15
CA THR A 90 5.43 -13.13 -7.57
C THR A 90 5.35 -13.30 -9.09
N GLY A 91 5.46 -12.20 -9.85
CA GLY A 91 5.28 -12.17 -11.30
C GLY A 91 3.81 -12.08 -11.73
N GLU A 92 2.86 -12.24 -10.81
CA GLU A 92 1.44 -12.02 -11.09
C GLU A 92 1.15 -10.52 -11.14
N LYS A 93 1.03 -10.00 -12.36
CA LYS A 93 0.64 -8.61 -12.64
C LYS A 93 -0.77 -8.58 -13.22
N LYS A 94 -1.73 -8.09 -12.45
CA LYS A 94 -3.13 -7.95 -12.86
C LYS A 94 -3.40 -6.50 -13.23
N TYR A 95 -4.14 -6.29 -14.31
CA TYR A 95 -4.59 -4.96 -14.70
C TYR A 95 -5.60 -4.45 -13.67
N TRP A 96 -5.46 -3.18 -13.28
CA TRP A 96 -6.32 -2.54 -12.28
C TRP A 96 -6.65 -1.11 -12.74
N THR A 97 -7.88 -0.88 -13.21
CA THR A 97 -8.46 0.46 -13.42
C THR A 97 -9.95 0.44 -13.19
#